data_AF-A0A914EC90-F1
#
_entry.id   AF-A0A914EC90-F1
#
_cell.length_a   1.000
_cell.length_b   1.000
_cell.length_c   1.000
_cell.angle_alpha   90.00
_cell.angle_beta   90.00
_cell.angle_gamma   90.00
#
_symmetry.space_group_name_H-M   'P 1'
#
loop_
_entity.id
_entity.type
_entity.pdbx_description
1 polymer ?
#
loop_
_entity_poly.entity_id
_entity_poly.type
_entity_poly.pdbx_seq_one_letter_code
_entity_poly.pdbx_strand_id
1 'polypeptide(L)' 'MEMLEEELIPWTKETFGWNDETEEYEEKWTFQQDSAPSHRAKETQAWLRENVPDFINNKDWPPYSPDLNPLDYAI' A
#
# COMPACT_ATOMS: atom_id res chain seq x y z
N MET A 1 -5.79 -11.12 -3.07
CA MET A 1 -6.18 -9.88 -2.37
C MET A 1 -6.47 -10.15 -0.90
N GLU A 2 -6.92 -11.36 -0.53
CA GLU A 2 -7.07 -11.86 0.86
C GLU A 2 -6.05 -11.30 1.84
N MET A 3 -4.74 -11.46 1.60
CA MET A 3 -3.70 -10.91 2.49
C MET A 3 -3.73 -9.37 2.66
N LEU A 4 -4.06 -8.59 1.64
CA LEU A 4 -4.18 -7.13 1.78
C LEU A 4 -5.46 -6.76 2.54
N GLU A 5 -6.56 -7.46 2.28
CA GLU A 5 -7.83 -7.22 2.97
C GLU A 5 -7.75 -7.61 4.46
N GLU A 6 -7.13 -8.75 4.75
CA GLU A 6 -7.10 -9.36 6.08
C GLU A 6 -6.00 -8.80 6.97
N GLU A 7 -4.86 -8.39 6.39
CA GLU A 7 -3.70 -7.93 7.18
C GLU A 7 -3.44 -6.44 7.04
N LEU A 8 -3.42 -5.90 5.81
CA LEU A 8 -3.06 -4.50 5.59
C LEU A 8 -4.13 -3.57 6.18
N ILE A 9 -5.41 -3.78 5.89
CA ILE A 9 -6.47 -2.85 6.32
C ILE A 9 -6.60 -2.78 7.85
N PRO A 10 -6.66 -3.90 8.60
CA PRO A 10 -6.71 -3.81 10.06
C PRO A 10 -5.49 -3.10 10.64
N TRP A 11 -4.29 -3.44 10.14
CA TRP A 11 -3.06 -2.81 10.59
C TRP A 11 -3.02 -1.30 10.29
N THR A 12 -3.46 -0.85 9.12
CA THR A 12 -3.49 0.58 8.78
C THR A 12 -4.51 1.34 9.61
N LYS A 13 -5.68 0.74 9.89
CA LYS A 13 -6.70 1.36 10.75
C LYS A 13 -6.19 1.57 12.17
N GLU A 14 -5.45 0.60 12.71
CA GLU A 14 -4.80 0.72 14.02
C GLU A 14 -3.67 1.75 13.99
N THR A 15 -2.83 1.72 12.95
CA THR A 15 -1.58 2.50 12.88
C THR A 15 -1.83 3.99 12.59
N PHE A 16 -2.72 4.30 11.65
CA PHE A 16 -2.97 5.66 11.16
C PHE A 16 -4.26 6.28 11.71
N GLY A 17 -4.95 5.56 12.60
CA GLY A 17 -6.23 5.95 13.17
C GLY A 17 -7.37 5.86 12.16
N TRP A 18 -8.43 5.12 12.50
CA TRP A 18 -9.63 5.00 11.67
C TRP A 18 -10.84 5.56 12.41
N ASN A 19 -11.56 6.45 11.74
CA ASN A 19 -12.81 7.01 12.25
C ASN A 19 -14.00 6.29 11.60
N ASP A 20 -14.71 5.47 12.39
CA ASP A 20 -15.89 4.73 11.94
C ASP A 20 -17.10 5.62 11.59
N GLU A 21 -17.15 6.87 12.08
CA GLU A 21 -18.24 7.80 11.76
C GLU A 21 -18.04 8.48 10.41
N THR A 22 -16.80 8.83 10.08
CA THR A 22 -16.47 9.51 8.82
C THR A 22 -16.00 8.57 7.72
N GLU A 23 -15.67 7.32 8.05
CA GLU A 23 -15.00 6.35 7.17
C GLU A 23 -13.70 6.92 6.57
N GLU A 24 -12.94 7.65 7.38
CA GLU A 24 -11.66 8.28 6.99
C GLU A 24 -10.54 7.94 7.98
N TYR A 25 -9.30 7.97 7.48
CA TYR A 25 -8.11 7.88 8.32
C TYR A 25 -7.81 9.23 8.99
N GLU A 26 -7.38 9.20 10.25
CA GLU A 26 -6.96 10.41 10.98
C GLU A 26 -5.63 10.95 10.44
N GLU A 27 -4.71 10.05 10.09
CA GLU A 27 -3.43 10.37 9.48
C GLU A 27 -3.38 10.03 7.99
N LYS A 28 -2.67 10.87 7.23
CA LYS A 28 -2.41 10.61 5.81
C LYS A 28 -1.25 9.64 5.67
N TRP A 29 -1.42 8.66 4.80
CA TRP A 29 -0.40 7.68 4.49
C TRP A 29 -0.43 7.27 3.02
N THR A 30 0.70 6.80 2.50
CA THR A 30 0.85 6.30 1.12
C THR A 30 1.43 4.90 1.17
N PHE A 31 0.78 3.95 0.51
CA PHE A 31 1.27 2.57 0.40
C PHE A 31 2.39 2.46 -0.62
N GLN A 32 3.48 1.78 -0.25
CA GLN A 32 4.59 1.44 -1.16
C GLN A 32 4.79 -0.07 -1.18
N GLN A 33 4.99 -0.62 -2.38
CA GLN A 33 5.42 -2.00 -2.61
C GLN A 33 6.37 -2.04 -3.81
N ASP A 34 7.16 -3.11 -3.93
CA ASP A 34 8.06 -3.30 -5.07
C ASP A 34 7.30 -3.62 -6.38
N SER A 35 8.05 -3.80 -7.46
CA SER A 35 7.49 -4.12 -8.79
C SER A 35 7.38 -5.62 -9.08
N ALA A 36 7.25 -6.49 -8.06
CA ALA A 36 7.04 -7.91 -8.28
C ALA A 36 5.81 -8.19 -9.18
N PRO A 37 5.80 -9.26 -10.00
CA PRO A 37 4.72 -9.50 -10.96
C PRO A 37 3.30 -9.49 -10.37
N SER A 38 3.12 -9.98 -9.13
CA SER A 38 1.87 -9.95 -8.38
C SER A 38 1.41 -8.54 -8.03
N HIS A 39 2.33 -7.64 -7.70
CA HIS A 39 2.05 -6.24 -7.36
C HIS A 39 1.70 -5.43 -8.60
N ARG A 40 2.24 -5.82 -9.76
CA ARG A 40 1.97 -5.21 -11.07
C ARG A 40 0.66 -5.67 -11.72
N ALA A 41 0.04 -6.73 -11.18
CA ALA A 41 -1.21 -7.25 -11.72
C ALA A 41 -2.29 -6.16 -11.72
N LYS A 42 -3.11 -6.12 -12.78
CA LYS A 42 -4.18 -5.12 -12.92
C LYS A 42 -5.16 -5.18 -11.75
N GLU A 43 -5.47 -6.38 -11.29
CA GLU A 43 -6.36 -6.62 -10.14
C GLU A 43 -5.79 -6.01 -8.87
N THR A 44 -4.52 -6.28 -8.54
CA THR A 44 -3.84 -5.68 -7.38
C THR A 44 -3.82 -4.15 -7.45
N GLN A 45 -3.48 -3.58 -8.61
CA GLN A 45 -3.42 -2.13 -8.78
C GLN A 45 -4.81 -1.46 -8.71
N ALA A 46 -5.86 -2.15 -9.18
CA ALA A 46 -7.24 -1.67 -9.07
C ALA A 46 -7.71 -1.69 -7.62
N TRP A 47 -7.46 -2.80 -6.92
CA TRP A 47 -7.82 -2.94 -5.52
C TRP A 47 -7.18 -1.87 -4.64
N LEU A 48 -5.87 -1.60 -4.81
CA LEU A 48 -5.20 -0.54 -4.05
C LEU A 48 -5.81 0.83 -4.33
N ARG A 49 -6.18 1.13 -5.57
CA ARG A 49 -6.83 2.40 -5.92
C ARG A 49 -8.17 2.60 -5.23
N GLU A 50 -8.88 1.51 -4.92
CA GLU A 50 -10.21 1.53 -4.33
C GLU A 50 -10.19 1.47 -2.80
N ASN A 51 -9.14 0.88 -2.20
CA ASN A 51 -9.15 0.50 -0.78
C ASN A 51 -8.13 1.24 0.09
N VAL A 52 -7.15 1.95 -0.50
CA VAL A 52 -6.17 2.74 0.26
C VAL A 52 -6.22 4.22 -0.13
N PRO A 53 -5.89 5.15 0.77
CA PRO A 53 -6.01 6.58 0.49
C PRO A 53 -5.03 7.07 -0.58
N ASP A 54 -3.83 6.49 -0.62
CA ASP A 54 -2.84 6.75 -1.66
C ASP A 54 -1.85 5.57 -1.78
N PHE A 55 -1.28 5.38 -2.97
CA PHE A 55 -0.23 4.39 -3.19
C PHE A 55 0.69 4.75 -4.37
N ILE A 56 1.95 4.31 -4.28
CA ILE A 56 2.89 4.40 -5.39
C ILE A 56 2.53 3.31 -6.40
N ASN A 57 1.95 3.71 -7.52
CA ASN A 57 1.56 2.77 -8.55
C ASN A 57 2.79 2.26 -9.33
N ASN A 58 2.60 1.15 -10.05
CA ASN A 58 3.70 0.49 -10.77
C ASN A 58 4.42 1.40 -11.81
N LYS A 59 3.81 2.48 -12.31
CA LYS A 59 4.47 3.37 -13.26
C LYS A 59 5.41 4.37 -12.58
N ASP A 60 5.14 4.66 -11.31
CA ASP A 60 5.89 5.67 -10.54
C ASP A 60 7.05 5.05 -9.77
N TRP A 61 7.09 3.72 -9.63
CA TRP A 61 8.20 2.98 -9.05
C TRP A 61 9.28 2.64 -10.11
N PRO A 62 10.54 3.07 -9.94
CA PRO A 62 11.60 2.74 -10.88
C PRO A 62 12.00 1.25 -10.79
N PRO A 63 12.26 0.58 -11.92
CA PRO A 63 12.66 -0.82 -11.92
C PRO A 63 14.04 -1.01 -11.29
N TYR A 64 14.26 -2.17 -10.65
CA TYR A 64 15.56 -2.57 -10.05
C TYR A 64 16.15 -1.55 -9.07
N SER A 65 15.30 -0.89 -8.29
CA SER A 65 15.73 0.13 -7.32
C SER A 65 15.52 -0.33 -5.87
N PRO A 66 16.24 -1.38 -5.39
CA PRO A 66 16.14 -1.82 -4.00
C PRO A 66 16.65 -0.75 -3.03
N ASP A 67 17.53 0.14 -3.50
CA ASP A 67 18.02 1.32 -2.77
C ASP A 67 16.93 2.34 -2.43
N LEU A 68 15.77 2.27 -3.09
CA LEU A 68 14.63 3.13 -2.79
C LEU A 68 13.62 2.47 -1.87
N ASN A 69 13.71 1.16 -1.63
CA ASN A 69 12.82 0.45 -0.72
C ASN A 69 13.46 0.35 0.68
N PRO A 70 12.95 1.07 1.70
CA PRO A 70 13.50 1.01 3.06
C PRO A 70 13.60 -0.41 3.61
N LEU A 71 12.70 -1.31 3.20
CA LEU A 71 12.72 -2.71 3.63
C LEU A 71 13.82 -3.55 2.96
N ASP A 72 14.39 -3.09 1.84
CA ASP A 72 15.46 -3.79 1.11
C ASP A 72 16.86 -3.21 1.39
N TYR A 73 16.97 -1.91 1.66
CA TYR A 73 18.28 -1.25 1.86
C TYR A 73 18.67 -1.04 3.33
N ALA A 74 17.72 -0.99 4.25
CA ALA A 74 18.00 -0.81 5.68
C ALA A 74 17.99 -2.18 6.38
N ILE A 75 19.19 -2.67 6.73
CA ILE A 75 19.41 -3.84 7.59
C ILE A 75 19.55 -3.39 9.04
#